data_AF-A0A960XS16-F1
#
_entry.id   AF-A0A960XS16-F1
#
_cell.length_a   1.000
_cell.length_b   1.000
_cell.length_c   1.000
_cell.angle_alpha   90.00
_cell.angle_beta   90.00
_cell.angle_gamma   90.00
#
_symmetry.space_group_name_H-M   'P 1'
#
loop_
_entity.id
_entity.type
_entity.pdbx_description
1 polymer ?
#
loop_
_entity_poly.entity_id
_entity_poly.type
_entity_poly.pdbx_seq_one_letter_code
_entity_poly.pdbx_strand_id
1 'polypeptide(L)'
;HVPEFTVLFLPSESFFSAALQSDPGLIERGVDQGVILATPTTLIALLRAVAYGWRQEAIAENAREISMLGRTLHERLGKLTDHFTKLGKSLGSAVDHYNNAVGSFETRVLTTARKFEDLKAAPEAANLPNLDPVDRTPRALQSAPASVIASPAKASEMSAKHQGPITLSQTDAESLTSAGMEDDFTFVPNPPESAKSAASDLRSALE
;
A
#
# COMPACT_ATOMS: atom_id res chain seq x y z
N HIS A 1 5.97 32.74 6.85
CA HIS A 1 7.23 32.03 6.57
C HIS A 1 8.05 32.96 5.69
N VAL A 2 9.29 33.28 6.03
CA VAL A 2 10.17 34.02 5.11
C VAL A 2 10.58 33.01 4.02
N PRO A 3 10.48 33.34 2.72
CA PRO A 3 10.89 32.42 1.66
C PRO A 3 12.41 32.18 1.73
N GLU A 4 12.84 30.92 1.59
CA GLU A 4 14.28 30.56 1.60
C GLU A 4 15.03 31.14 0.39
N PHE A 5 14.34 31.40 -0.73
CA PHE A 5 14.88 32.09 -1.88
C PHE A 5 13.77 32.78 -2.69
N THR A 6 14.13 33.83 -3.43
CA THR A 6 13.28 34.58 -4.36
C THR A 6 13.78 34.34 -5.79
N VAL A 7 12.86 34.18 -6.73
CA VAL A 7 13.21 34.05 -8.15
C VAL A 7 13.07 35.42 -8.82
N LEU A 8 14.18 35.94 -9.38
CA LEU A 8 14.19 37.14 -10.21
C LEU A 8 14.09 36.72 -11.68
N PHE A 9 12.95 37.00 -12.30
CA PHE A 9 12.69 36.61 -13.68
C PHE A 9 13.25 37.61 -14.70
N LEU A 10 13.98 37.12 -15.70
CA LEU A 10 14.44 37.89 -16.86
C LEU A 10 13.73 37.37 -18.13
N PRO A 11 13.01 38.22 -18.90
CA PRO A 11 12.18 37.78 -20.01
C PRO A 11 12.96 37.32 -21.26
N SER A 12 14.28 37.48 -21.27
CA SER A 12 15.14 37.11 -22.40
C SER A 12 16.51 36.62 -21.93
N GLU A 13 16.95 35.51 -22.51
CA GLU A 13 18.30 34.95 -22.34
C GLU A 13 19.39 35.96 -22.72
N SER A 14 19.10 36.85 -23.67
CA SER A 14 20.04 37.88 -24.13
C SER A 14 20.31 38.93 -23.04
N PHE A 15 19.31 39.30 -22.25
CA PHE A 15 19.49 40.22 -21.13
C PHE A 15 20.32 39.59 -20.02
N PHE A 16 20.08 38.31 -19.73
CA PHE A 16 20.87 37.55 -18.77
C PHE A 16 22.33 37.46 -19.19
N SER A 17 22.58 37.10 -20.45
CA SER A 17 23.94 37.01 -21.01
C SER A 17 24.69 38.36 -20.97
N ALA A 18 24.01 39.46 -21.34
CA ALA A 18 24.60 40.79 -21.29
C ALA A 18 24.93 41.25 -19.85
N ALA A 19 24.09 40.89 -18.88
CA ALA A 19 24.34 41.16 -17.47
C ALA A 19 25.57 40.41 -16.96
N LEU A 20 25.74 39.13 -17.31
CA LEU A 20 26.90 38.33 -16.92
C LEU A 20 28.20 38.80 -17.58
N GLN A 21 28.15 39.31 -18.80
CA GLN A 21 29.32 39.92 -19.45
C GLN A 21 29.79 41.19 -18.73
N SER A 22 28.84 41.96 -18.21
CA SER A 22 29.13 43.19 -17.45
C SER A 22 29.60 42.87 -16.03
N ASP A 23 29.03 41.84 -15.42
CA ASP A 23 29.33 41.40 -14.06
C ASP A 23 29.29 39.88 -13.95
N PRO A 24 30.45 39.21 -14.10
CA PRO A 24 30.52 37.74 -14.06
C PRO A 24 30.15 37.15 -12.71
N GLY A 25 30.29 37.90 -11.60
CA GLY A 25 29.98 37.43 -10.24
C GLY A 25 28.53 37.68 -9.82
N LEU A 26 27.64 37.98 -10.78
CA LEU A 26 26.24 38.28 -10.52
C LEU A 26 25.46 37.04 -10.03
N ILE A 27 25.79 35.85 -10.52
CA ILE A 27 25.10 34.61 -10.12
C ILE A 27 25.42 34.28 -8.65
N GLU A 28 26.69 34.24 -8.29
CA GLU A 28 27.13 33.90 -6.94
C GLU A 28 26.58 34.89 -5.92
N ARG A 29 26.67 36.19 -6.20
CA ARG A 29 26.08 37.22 -5.32
C ARG A 29 24.57 37.10 -5.21
N GLY A 30 23.88 36.76 -6.30
CA GLY A 30 22.45 36.50 -6.27
C GLY A 30 22.13 35.34 -5.33
N VAL A 31 22.81 34.21 -5.49
CA VAL A 31 22.64 33.02 -4.65
C VAL A 31 22.94 33.33 -3.17
N ASP A 32 24.02 34.04 -2.87
CA ASP A 32 24.39 34.45 -1.50
C ASP A 32 23.32 35.34 -0.83
N GLN A 33 22.53 36.07 -1.64
CA GLN A 33 21.41 36.90 -1.19
C GLN A 33 20.06 36.18 -1.23
N GLY A 34 20.04 34.89 -1.59
CA GLY A 34 18.81 34.12 -1.77
C GLY A 34 17.98 34.58 -2.98
N VAL A 35 18.61 35.16 -4.00
CA VAL A 35 17.97 35.58 -5.25
C VAL A 35 18.48 34.74 -6.42
N ILE A 36 17.61 33.89 -6.95
CA ILE A 36 17.90 33.06 -8.12
C ILE A 36 17.46 33.80 -9.38
N LEU A 37 18.43 34.15 -10.23
CA LEU A 37 18.17 34.69 -11.55
C LEU A 37 17.63 33.57 -12.45
N ALA A 38 16.45 33.78 -13.03
CA ALA A 38 15.82 32.80 -13.91
C ALA A 38 15.37 33.43 -15.22
N THR A 39 15.80 32.84 -16.31
CA THR A 39 15.25 33.07 -17.66
C THR A 39 14.06 32.13 -17.90
N PRO A 40 13.28 32.24 -19.00
CA PRO A 40 12.15 31.35 -19.24
C PRO A 40 12.53 29.87 -19.18
N THR A 41 13.68 29.50 -19.74
CA THR A 41 14.21 28.13 -19.71
C THR A 41 14.54 27.69 -18.29
N THR A 42 15.24 28.53 -17.54
CA THR A 42 15.67 28.24 -16.16
C THR A 42 14.48 28.16 -15.21
N LEU A 43 13.47 29.02 -15.38
CA LEU A 43 12.24 28.98 -14.60
C LEU A 43 11.48 27.67 -14.83
N ILE A 44 11.35 27.23 -16.09
CA ILE A 44 10.74 25.93 -16.41
C ILE A 44 11.51 24.80 -15.74
N ALA A 45 12.85 24.82 -15.77
CA ALA A 45 13.68 23.81 -15.13
C ALA A 45 13.47 23.77 -13.60
N LEU A 46 13.46 24.93 -12.93
CA LEU A 46 13.19 25.05 -11.50
C LEU A 46 11.80 24.52 -11.14
N LEU A 47 10.77 24.92 -11.89
CA LEU A 47 9.40 24.45 -11.66
C LEU A 47 9.27 22.93 -11.88
N ARG A 48 9.96 22.37 -12.88
CA ARG A 48 10.01 20.91 -13.08
C ARG A 48 10.70 20.21 -11.91
N ALA A 49 11.81 20.75 -11.39
CA ALA A 49 12.51 20.19 -10.24
C ALA A 49 11.62 20.20 -8.98
N VAL A 50 10.90 21.30 -8.74
CA VAL A 50 9.94 21.41 -7.63
C VAL A 50 8.79 20.42 -7.80
N ALA A 51 8.19 20.33 -8.99
CA ALA A 51 7.11 19.38 -9.27
C ALA A 51 7.56 17.93 -9.07
N TYR A 52 8.80 17.60 -9.47
CA TYR A 52 9.39 16.29 -9.23
C TYR A 52 9.61 16.04 -7.74
N GLY A 53 10.09 17.02 -6.99
CA GLY A 53 10.24 16.94 -5.53
C GLY A 53 8.93 16.60 -4.81
N TRP A 54 7.82 17.25 -5.18
CA TRP A 54 6.51 16.92 -4.60
C TRP A 54 6.00 15.54 -4.98
N ARG A 55 6.26 15.10 -6.21
CA ARG A 55 5.93 13.74 -6.61
C ARG A 55 6.68 12.71 -5.78
N GLN A 56 7.98 12.95 -5.56
CA GLN A 56 8.80 12.05 -4.75
C GLN A 56 8.32 11.99 -3.29
N GLU A 57 7.98 13.14 -2.70
CA GLU A 57 7.41 13.20 -1.34
C GLU A 57 6.09 12.43 -1.25
N ALA A 58 5.17 12.66 -2.20
CA ALA A 58 3.87 11.98 -2.22
C ALA A 58 4.03 10.45 -2.37
N ILE A 59 4.98 9.99 -3.19
CA ILE A 59 5.28 8.55 -3.33
C ILE A 59 5.82 7.99 -2.02
N ALA A 60 6.74 8.71 -1.36
CA ALA A 60 7.32 8.28 -0.09
C ALA A 60 6.26 8.18 1.03
N GLU A 61 5.35 9.14 1.10
CA GLU A 61 4.27 9.14 2.10
C GLU A 61 3.26 8.01 1.85
N ASN A 62 2.81 7.84 0.59
CA ASN A 62 1.94 6.73 0.22
C ASN A 62 2.58 5.37 0.55
N ALA A 63 3.88 5.21 0.32
CA ALA A 63 4.59 3.98 0.66
C ALA A 63 4.62 3.72 2.17
N ARG A 64 4.76 4.77 3.01
CA ARG A 64 4.65 4.64 4.47
C ARG A 64 3.25 4.21 4.89
N GLU A 65 2.21 4.85 4.36
CA GLU A 65 0.82 4.51 4.67
C GLU A 65 0.48 3.06 4.28
N ILE A 66 0.86 2.64 3.07
CA ILE A 66 0.66 1.27 2.60
C ILE A 66 1.36 0.27 3.53
N SER A 67 2.57 0.57 3.98
CA SER A 67 3.32 -0.30 4.89
C SER A 67 2.64 -0.44 6.26
N MET A 68 2.16 0.68 6.84
CA MET A 68 1.41 0.67 8.09
C MET A 68 0.09 -0.11 7.98
N LEU A 69 -0.65 0.11 6.89
CA LEU A 69 -1.89 -0.59 6.62
C LEU A 69 -1.64 -2.09 6.41
N GLY A 70 -0.60 -2.45 5.68
CA GLY A 70 -0.18 -3.84 5.46
C GLY A 70 0.15 -4.56 6.77
N ARG A 71 0.89 -3.91 7.68
CA ARG A 71 1.16 -4.45 9.02
C ARG A 71 -0.11 -4.67 9.83
N THR A 72 -1.01 -3.68 9.84
CA THR A 72 -2.29 -3.76 10.54
C THR A 72 -3.16 -4.91 9.99
N LEU A 73 -3.21 -5.05 8.66
CA LEU A 73 -3.93 -6.14 8.00
C LEU A 73 -3.37 -7.50 8.40
N HIS A 74 -2.04 -7.66 8.39
CA HIS A 74 -1.38 -8.91 8.76
C HIS A 74 -1.68 -9.30 10.22
N GLU A 75 -1.62 -8.34 11.15
CA GLU A 75 -1.98 -8.57 12.56
C GLU A 75 -3.45 -9.00 12.73
N ARG A 76 -4.38 -8.36 12.00
CA ARG A 76 -5.80 -8.74 12.01
C ARG A 76 -6.03 -10.12 11.42
N LEU A 77 -5.32 -10.46 10.35
CA LEU A 77 -5.42 -11.77 9.71
C LEU A 77 -4.91 -12.87 10.64
N GLY A 78 -3.82 -12.63 11.37
CA GLY A 78 -3.33 -13.54 12.41
C GLY A 78 -4.39 -13.85 13.48
N LYS A 79 -5.03 -12.81 14.03
CA LYS A 79 -6.14 -12.98 14.99
C LYS A 79 -7.31 -13.75 14.39
N LEU A 80 -7.66 -13.49 13.14
CA LEU A 80 -8.74 -14.20 12.44
C LEU A 80 -8.41 -15.69 12.28
N THR A 81 -7.16 -16.03 11.92
CA THR A 81 -6.70 -17.42 11.83
C THR A 81 -6.83 -18.13 13.17
N ASP A 82 -6.45 -17.49 14.29
CA ASP A 82 -6.62 -18.08 15.63
C ASP A 82 -8.08 -18.40 15.94
N HIS A 83 -9.01 -17.52 15.57
CA HIS A 83 -10.44 -17.76 15.72
C HIS A 83 -10.91 -18.97 14.89
N PHE A 84 -10.49 -19.07 13.62
CA PHE A 84 -10.81 -20.22 12.77
C PHE A 84 -10.22 -21.53 13.30
N THR A 85 -9.00 -21.51 13.84
CA THR A 85 -8.40 -22.69 14.48
C THR A 85 -9.20 -23.15 15.68
N LYS A 86 -9.64 -22.22 16.54
CA LYS A 86 -10.51 -22.56 17.69
C LYS A 86 -11.85 -23.12 17.23
N LEU A 87 -12.47 -22.49 16.23
CA LEU A 87 -13.73 -22.95 15.66
C LEU A 87 -13.62 -24.38 15.09
N GLY A 88 -12.55 -24.66 14.34
CA GLY A 88 -12.29 -26.00 13.80
C GLY A 88 -12.18 -27.07 14.89
N LYS A 89 -11.49 -26.76 16.00
CA LYS A 89 -11.40 -27.66 17.16
C LYS A 89 -12.78 -27.91 17.80
N SER A 90 -13.54 -26.85 18.05
CA SER A 90 -14.90 -26.98 18.63
C SER A 90 -15.83 -27.79 17.75
N LEU A 91 -15.76 -27.63 16.42
CA LEU A 91 -16.54 -28.43 15.49
C LEU A 91 -16.10 -29.91 15.52
N GLY A 92 -14.80 -30.19 15.62
CA GLY A 92 -14.29 -31.55 15.81
C GLY A 92 -14.85 -32.19 17.07
N SER A 93 -14.80 -31.50 18.21
CA SER A 93 -15.37 -31.99 19.46
C SER A 93 -16.89 -32.21 19.37
N ALA A 94 -17.62 -31.34 18.66
CA ALA A 94 -19.06 -31.51 18.46
C ALA A 94 -19.37 -32.80 17.66
N VAL A 95 -18.58 -33.10 16.62
CA VAL A 95 -18.69 -34.35 15.85
C VAL A 95 -18.37 -35.55 16.74
N ASP A 96 -17.33 -35.48 17.57
CA ASP A 96 -17.00 -36.56 18.52
C ASP A 96 -18.14 -36.83 19.52
N HIS A 97 -18.73 -35.78 20.08
CA HIS A 97 -19.88 -35.90 20.98
C HIS A 97 -21.09 -36.53 20.30
N TYR A 98 -21.37 -36.13 19.05
CA TYR A 98 -22.43 -36.73 18.25
C TYR A 98 -22.19 -38.23 18.02
N ASN A 99 -21.00 -38.61 17.57
CA ASN A 99 -20.66 -40.02 17.30
C ASN A 99 -20.73 -40.88 18.57
N ASN A 100 -20.29 -40.36 19.72
CA ASN A 100 -20.44 -41.05 21.01
C ASN A 100 -21.92 -41.24 21.39
N ALA A 101 -22.78 -40.26 21.13
CA ALA A 101 -24.21 -40.36 21.40
C ALA A 101 -24.88 -41.41 20.50
N VAL A 102 -24.55 -41.43 19.21
CA VAL A 102 -25.02 -42.47 18.26
C VAL A 102 -24.58 -43.86 18.71
N GLY A 103 -23.30 -44.05 19.06
CA GLY A 103 -22.82 -45.35 19.55
C GLY A 103 -23.49 -45.81 20.85
N SER A 104 -23.78 -44.89 21.78
CA SER A 104 -24.55 -45.21 22.99
C SER A 104 -26.00 -45.58 22.68
N PHE A 105 -26.62 -44.89 21.72
CA PHE A 105 -27.98 -45.18 21.28
C PHE A 105 -28.08 -46.57 20.65
N GLU A 106 -27.14 -46.93 19.77
CA GLU A 106 -27.08 -48.26 19.17
C GLU A 106 -26.88 -49.37 20.21
N THR A 107 -25.87 -49.22 21.07
CA THR A 107 -25.47 -50.29 21.99
C THR A 107 -26.45 -50.48 23.15
N ARG A 108 -27.03 -49.40 23.66
CA ARG A 108 -27.90 -49.44 24.85
C ARG A 108 -29.38 -49.40 24.50
N VAL A 109 -29.79 -48.44 23.67
CA VAL A 109 -31.20 -48.18 23.40
C VAL A 109 -31.74 -49.19 22.38
N LEU A 110 -31.11 -49.34 21.21
CA LEU A 110 -31.60 -50.28 20.20
C LEU A 110 -31.54 -51.74 20.68
N THR A 111 -30.51 -52.13 21.44
CA THR A 111 -30.45 -53.47 22.05
C THR A 111 -31.62 -53.72 23.02
N THR A 112 -32.01 -52.70 23.79
CA THR A 112 -33.14 -52.81 24.73
C THR A 112 -34.47 -52.81 23.98
N ALA A 113 -34.62 -51.99 22.93
CA ALA A 113 -35.79 -51.98 22.07
C ALA A 113 -36.01 -53.34 21.40
N ARG A 114 -34.96 -53.96 20.84
CA ARG A 114 -35.02 -55.32 20.26
C ARG A 114 -35.48 -56.37 21.28
N LYS A 115 -34.93 -56.34 22.50
CA LYS A 115 -35.40 -57.25 23.58
C LYS A 115 -36.87 -57.03 23.94
N PHE A 116 -37.37 -55.80 23.83
CA PHE A 116 -38.77 -55.47 24.12
C PHE A 116 -39.70 -55.96 23.00
N GLU A 117 -39.26 -55.90 21.74
CA GLU A 117 -39.92 -56.54 20.60
C GLU A 117 -39.97 -58.06 20.75
N ASP A 118 -38.86 -58.71 21.15
CA ASP A 118 -38.80 -60.16 21.37
C ASP A 118 -39.82 -60.64 22.43
N LEU A 119 -40.10 -59.80 23.42
CA LEU A 119 -41.08 -60.05 24.48
C LEU A 119 -42.53 -59.75 24.04
N LYS A 120 -42.76 -59.35 22.78
CA LYS A 120 -44.07 -58.92 22.23
C LYS A 120 -44.75 -57.81 23.04
N ALA A 121 -43.96 -57.02 23.77
CA ALA A 121 -44.45 -55.92 24.61
C ALA A 121 -44.46 -54.57 23.88
N ALA A 122 -43.91 -54.51 22.66
CA ALA A 122 -43.83 -53.30 21.83
C ALA A 122 -45.05 -53.16 20.90
N PRO A 123 -45.58 -51.93 20.69
CA PRO A 123 -46.55 -51.67 19.63
C PRO A 123 -45.92 -51.83 18.23
N GLU A 124 -46.61 -52.50 17.30
CA GLU A 124 -46.15 -52.88 15.94
C GLU A 124 -45.59 -51.74 15.05
N ALA A 125 -45.77 -50.47 15.44
CA ALA A 125 -45.36 -49.30 14.66
C ALA A 125 -44.00 -48.68 15.09
N ALA A 126 -43.30 -49.24 16.08
CA ALA A 126 -42.09 -48.64 16.64
C ALA A 126 -40.80 -49.03 15.88
N ASN A 127 -40.76 -48.87 14.55
CA ASN A 127 -39.50 -48.96 13.81
C ASN A 127 -38.66 -47.71 14.07
N LEU A 128 -37.67 -47.81 14.96
CA LEU A 128 -36.74 -46.71 15.22
C LEU A 128 -35.77 -46.55 14.02
N PRO A 129 -35.62 -45.35 13.46
CA PRO A 129 -34.69 -45.12 12.36
C PRO A 129 -33.24 -45.35 12.82
N ASN A 130 -32.43 -45.94 11.94
CA ASN A 130 -30.99 -46.07 12.17
C ASN A 130 -30.33 -44.70 11.99
N LEU A 131 -29.43 -44.34 12.91
CA LEU A 131 -28.69 -43.09 12.83
C LEU A 131 -27.30 -43.41 12.29
N ASP A 132 -26.94 -42.85 11.14
CA ASP A 132 -25.62 -43.04 10.57
C ASP A 132 -24.58 -42.13 11.26
N PRO A 133 -23.38 -42.65 11.60
CA PRO A 133 -22.28 -41.84 12.12
C PRO A 133 -21.86 -40.72 11.15
N VAL A 134 -21.34 -39.62 11.70
CA VAL A 134 -20.78 -38.54 10.89
C VAL A 134 -19.28 -38.74 10.75
N ASP A 135 -18.83 -39.14 9.55
CA ASP A 135 -17.41 -39.35 9.21
C ASP A 135 -16.68 -38.05 8.79
N ARG A 136 -17.35 -36.90 8.84
CA ARG A 136 -16.77 -35.64 8.36
C ARG A 136 -16.00 -34.92 9.45
N THR A 137 -14.67 -34.95 9.35
CA THR A 137 -13.79 -34.09 10.15
C THR A 137 -13.70 -32.69 9.54
N PRO A 138 -13.62 -31.63 10.35
CA PRO A 138 -13.36 -30.28 9.84
C PRO A 138 -12.04 -30.23 9.08
N ARG A 139 -12.05 -29.66 7.86
CA ARG A 139 -10.85 -29.50 7.04
C ARG A 139 -9.83 -28.63 7.79
N ALA A 140 -8.66 -29.18 8.07
CA ALA A 140 -7.55 -28.41 8.63
C ALA A 140 -7.11 -27.33 7.65
N LEU A 141 -6.92 -26.10 8.14
CA LEU A 141 -6.31 -25.03 7.37
C LEU A 141 -4.85 -25.42 7.08
N GLN A 142 -4.56 -25.80 5.84
CA GLN A 142 -3.19 -25.87 5.36
C GLN A 142 -2.67 -24.44 5.28
N SER A 143 -1.63 -24.11 6.06
CA SER A 143 -0.94 -22.83 5.94
C SER A 143 -0.41 -22.72 4.51
N ALA A 144 -1.04 -21.89 3.67
CA ALA A 144 -0.42 -21.49 2.43
C ALA A 144 0.95 -20.88 2.77
N PRO A 145 2.04 -21.24 2.05
CA PRO A 145 3.33 -20.62 2.30
C PRO A 145 3.16 -19.11 2.15
N ALA A 146 3.69 -18.35 3.11
CA ALA A 146 3.56 -16.90 3.25
C ALA A 146 4.12 -16.07 2.06
N SER A 147 4.37 -16.66 0.89
CA SER A 147 4.99 -16.00 -0.25
C SER A 147 4.03 -15.22 -1.16
N VAL A 148 2.71 -15.32 -0.96
CA VAL A 148 1.72 -14.68 -1.86
C VAL A 148 1.42 -13.22 -1.47
N ILE A 149 1.70 -12.82 -0.24
CA ILE A 149 1.57 -11.42 0.18
C ILE A 149 2.95 -10.81 0.04
N ALA A 150 3.17 -10.03 -1.02
CA ALA A 150 4.43 -9.35 -1.29
C ALA A 150 4.97 -8.72 0.01
N SER A 151 6.13 -9.21 0.46
CA SER A 151 6.77 -8.73 1.68
C SER A 151 6.95 -7.21 1.57
N PRO A 152 6.49 -6.41 2.56
CA PRO A 152 6.64 -4.95 2.55
C PRO A 152 8.11 -4.50 2.50
N ALA A 153 9.05 -5.41 2.73
CA ALA A 153 10.48 -5.20 2.53
C ALA A 153 10.85 -4.87 1.05
N LYS A 154 10.19 -5.48 0.06
CA LYS A 154 10.48 -5.21 -1.36
C LYS A 154 10.04 -3.82 -1.82
N ALA A 155 8.99 -3.26 -1.21
CA ALA A 155 8.56 -1.89 -1.49
C ALA A 155 9.56 -0.85 -0.94
N SER A 156 10.20 -1.15 0.20
CA SER A 156 11.25 -0.32 0.78
C SER A 156 12.56 -0.39 -0.02
N GLU A 157 12.92 -1.55 -0.56
CA GLU A 157 14.08 -1.72 -1.47
C GLU A 157 13.91 -1.00 -2.81
N MET A 158 12.67 -0.91 -3.33
CA MET A 158 12.38 -0.19 -4.58
C MET A 158 12.46 1.33 -4.43
N SER A 159 12.13 1.85 -3.23
CA SER A 159 12.30 3.26 -2.86
C SER A 159 13.77 3.64 -2.61
N ALA A 160 14.55 2.75 -2.00
CA ALA A 160 15.98 2.97 -1.72
C ALA A 160 16.85 3.04 -3.00
N LYS A 161 16.48 2.32 -4.07
CA LYS A 161 17.21 2.37 -5.36
C LYS A 161 17.09 3.71 -6.10
N HIS A 162 16.14 4.56 -5.74
CA HIS A 162 15.94 5.89 -6.35
C HIS A 162 16.46 7.05 -5.46
N GLN A 163 17.11 6.77 -4.33
CA GLN A 163 17.61 7.77 -3.37
C GLN A 163 19.13 8.03 -3.49
N GLY A 164 19.69 7.91 -4.69
CA GLY A 164 21.04 8.44 -4.94
C GLY A 164 21.00 9.98 -4.98
N PRO A 165 22.03 10.69 -4.47
CA PRO A 165 22.11 12.14 -4.65
C PRO A 165 22.16 12.43 -6.15
N ILE A 166 21.19 13.20 -6.65
CA ILE A 166 21.15 13.64 -8.04
C ILE A 166 22.33 14.61 -8.23
N THR A 167 23.45 14.09 -8.73
CA THR A 167 24.56 14.91 -9.20
C THR A 167 24.22 15.30 -10.63
N LEU A 168 23.77 16.53 -10.83
CA LEU A 168 23.55 17.09 -12.17
C LEU A 168 24.91 17.22 -12.88
N SER A 169 25.28 16.18 -13.61
CA SER A 169 26.40 16.22 -14.54
C SER A 169 25.99 17.07 -15.75
N GLN A 170 26.90 17.91 -16.25
CA GLN A 170 26.69 18.78 -17.42
C GLN A 170 26.19 18.02 -18.67
N THR A 171 26.35 16.70 -18.72
CA THR A 171 25.91 15.85 -19.83
C THR A 171 24.39 15.63 -19.90
N ASP A 172 23.65 15.82 -18.79
CA ASP A 172 22.19 15.59 -18.75
C ASP A 172 21.38 16.79 -19.28
N ALA A 173 22.01 17.96 -19.43
CA ALA A 173 21.34 19.16 -19.94
C ALA A 173 21.07 19.09 -21.45
N GLU A 174 21.89 18.36 -22.21
CA GLU A 174 21.73 18.21 -23.67
C GLU A 174 20.79 17.06 -24.06
N SER A 175 20.50 16.11 -23.17
CA SER A 175 19.55 15.03 -23.46
C SER A 175 18.09 15.45 -23.25
N LEU A 176 17.85 16.62 -22.63
CA LEU A 176 16.52 17.13 -22.31
C LEU A 176 15.89 17.97 -23.44
N THR A 177 16.62 18.21 -24.52
CA THR A 177 16.17 18.97 -25.70
C THR A 177 15.84 18.08 -26.91
N SER A 178 16.18 16.79 -26.90
CA SER A 178 15.75 15.87 -27.96
C SER A 178 14.33 15.36 -27.70
N ALA A 179 13.41 15.77 -28.55
CA ALA A 179 12.03 15.32 -28.59
C ALA A 179 11.93 13.78 -28.64
N GLY A 180 11.33 13.18 -27.62
CA GLY A 180 11.03 11.75 -27.59
C GLY A 180 10.83 11.20 -26.20
N MET A 181 9.72 11.54 -25.53
CA MET A 181 9.20 10.76 -24.40
C MET A 181 7.70 10.99 -24.27
N GLU A 182 6.94 10.37 -25.18
CA GLU A 182 5.54 10.06 -24.90
C GLU A 182 5.50 8.91 -23.87
N ASP A 183 4.45 8.88 -23.06
CA ASP A 183 4.10 7.84 -22.09
C ASP A 183 4.82 7.83 -20.72
N ASP A 184 4.42 8.75 -19.81
CA ASP A 184 3.96 8.41 -18.44
C ASP A 184 3.53 9.69 -17.67
N PHE A 185 2.39 10.30 -18.05
CA PHE A 185 1.87 11.54 -17.45
C PHE A 185 0.58 11.36 -16.62
N THR A 186 0.19 10.14 -16.29
CA THR A 186 -1.13 9.90 -15.68
C THR A 186 -1.18 10.11 -14.16
N PHE A 187 -0.04 10.24 -13.47
CA PHE A 187 0.00 10.62 -12.05
C PHE A 187 0.67 11.97 -11.85
N VAL A 188 -0.15 13.02 -11.90
CA VAL A 188 0.18 14.33 -11.31
C VAL A 188 -0.40 14.31 -9.90
N PRO A 189 0.40 13.99 -8.86
CA PRO A 189 -0.11 14.07 -7.49
C PRO A 189 -0.58 15.50 -7.25
N ASN A 190 -1.69 15.61 -6.52
CA ASN A 190 -2.19 16.92 -6.13
C ASN A 190 -1.07 17.63 -5.36
N PRO A 191 -0.65 18.84 -5.78
CA PRO A 191 0.41 19.55 -5.09
C PRO A 191 0.01 19.74 -3.62
N PRO A 192 0.96 19.64 -2.66
CA PRO A 192 0.67 19.87 -1.25
C PRO A 192 0.04 21.25 -1.04
N GLU A 193 -0.67 21.48 0.05
CA GLU A 193 -1.33 22.79 0.26
C GLU A 193 -0.35 23.97 0.24
N SER A 194 0.88 23.76 0.72
CA SER A 194 1.97 24.73 0.63
C SER A 194 2.32 25.11 -0.81
N ALA A 195 2.28 24.15 -1.73
CA ALA A 195 2.52 24.35 -3.15
C ALA A 195 1.39 25.10 -3.86
N LYS A 196 0.13 24.81 -3.48
CA LYS A 196 -1.05 25.53 -3.98
C LYS A 196 -1.02 26.99 -3.54
N SER A 197 -0.61 27.26 -2.30
CA SER A 197 -0.40 28.62 -1.80
C SER A 197 0.70 29.34 -2.60
N ALA A 198 1.87 28.71 -2.76
CA ALA A 198 2.99 29.29 -3.51
C ALA A 198 2.63 29.59 -4.97
N ALA A 199 1.88 28.71 -5.64
CA ALA A 199 1.41 28.93 -7.00
C ALA A 199 0.39 30.08 -7.10
N SER A 200 -0.47 30.24 -6.09
CA SER A 200 -1.38 31.39 -5.99
C SER A 200 -0.60 32.69 -5.83
N ASP A 201 0.41 32.71 -4.97
CA ASP A 201 1.25 33.90 -4.73
C ASP A 201 2.03 34.30 -5.98
N LEU A 202 2.57 33.31 -6.72
CA LEU A 202 3.29 33.54 -7.97
C LEU A 202 2.36 34.08 -9.07
N ARG A 203 1.13 33.59 -9.15
CA ARG A 203 0.11 34.11 -10.07
C ARG A 203 -0.26 35.55 -9.73
N SER A 204 -0.45 35.87 -8.44
CA SER A 204 -0.73 37.24 -8.00
C SER A 204 0.43 38.21 -8.20
N ALA A 205 1.67 37.74 -8.29
CA ALA A 205 2.84 38.57 -8.59
C ALA A 205 3.08 38.82 -10.09
N LEU A 206 2.44 38.03 -10.96
CA LEU A 206 2.56 38.12 -12.42
C LEU A 206 1.39 38.86 -13.09
N GLU A 207 0.25 39.00 -12.40
CA GLU A 207 -0.90 39.84 -12.79
C GLU A 207 -0.72 41.29 -12.32
#